data_AF-A0A925QEA9-F1
#
_entry.id   AF-A0A925QEA9-F1
#
_cell.length_a   1.000
_cell.length_b   1.000
_cell.length_c   1.000
_cell.angle_alpha   90.00
_cell.angle_beta   90.00
_cell.angle_gamma   90.00
#
_symmetry.space_group_name_H-M   'P 1'
#
loop_
_entity.id
_entity.type
_entity.pdbx_description
1 polymer ?
#
loop_
_entity_poly.entity_id
_entity_poly.type
_entity_poly.pdbx_seq_one_letter_code
_entity_poly.pdbx_strand_id
1 'polypeptide(L)'
;FLAEVFGGPEFYSTSDGSHYKMIQKHIGKHLTEQHRKQWVKLLVETADELSLPDDPEFRSAFMAYLEWGTRLAVINSNLIDVNVAVNEPMPKWGWGVPGGPYVPEQ
;
A
#
# COMPACT_ATOMS: atom_id res chain seq x y z
N PHE A 1 -7.54 -4.11 0.87
CA PHE A 1 -6.42 -3.59 1.68
C PHE A 1 -6.02 -2.17 1.28
N LEU A 2 -5.69 -1.88 0.01
CA LEU A 2 -5.26 -0.53 -0.39
C LEU A 2 -6.29 0.56 -0.04
N ALA A 3 -7.56 0.35 -0.37
CA ALA A 3 -8.61 1.31 -0.03
C ALA A 3 -8.63 1.66 1.46
N GLU A 4 -8.55 0.65 2.34
CA GLU A 4 -8.51 0.84 3.79
C GLU A 4 -7.27 1.61 4.26
N VAL A 5 -6.08 1.31 3.69
CA VAL A 5 -4.84 2.04 4.00
C VAL A 5 -4.99 3.53 3.72
N PHE A 6 -5.65 3.89 2.63
CA PHE A 6 -5.89 5.28 2.22
C PHE A 6 -7.18 5.88 2.84
N GLY A 7 -7.71 5.29 3.91
CA GLY A 7 -8.84 5.85 4.67
C GLY A 7 -10.23 5.46 4.15
N GLY A 8 -10.31 4.51 3.22
CA GLY A 8 -11.56 3.85 2.83
C GLY A 8 -12.07 2.86 3.90
N PRO A 9 -13.17 2.15 3.62
CA PRO A 9 -13.78 1.22 4.58
C PRO A 9 -12.83 0.08 4.99
N GLU A 10 -12.98 -0.43 6.23
CA GLU A 10 -12.14 -1.47 6.84
C GLU A 10 -12.41 -2.90 6.32
N PHE A 11 -12.60 -3.06 5.01
CA PHE A 11 -12.94 -4.35 4.41
C PHE A 11 -11.88 -5.43 4.65
N TYR A 12 -10.59 -5.07 4.68
CA TYR A 12 -9.53 -6.04 4.91
C TYR A 12 -9.49 -6.46 6.37
N SER A 13 -9.46 -5.48 7.30
CA SER A 13 -9.43 -5.78 8.73
C SER A 13 -10.64 -6.59 9.20
N THR A 14 -11.80 -6.41 8.56
CA THR A 14 -13.03 -7.14 8.89
C THR A 14 -13.14 -8.52 8.25
N SER A 15 -12.62 -8.71 7.02
CA SER A 15 -12.85 -9.94 6.24
C SER A 15 -11.60 -10.82 6.12
N ASP A 16 -10.43 -10.22 6.02
CA ASP A 16 -9.16 -10.89 5.67
C ASP A 16 -8.13 -10.92 6.81
N GLY A 17 -8.30 -10.07 7.82
CA GLY A 17 -7.52 -10.03 9.05
C GLY A 17 -6.57 -8.82 9.15
N SER A 18 -5.56 -8.96 9.99
CA SER A 18 -4.65 -7.88 10.40
C SER A 18 -3.47 -7.68 9.45
N HIS A 19 -2.64 -6.67 9.70
CA HIS A 19 -1.38 -6.49 8.98
C HIS A 19 -0.43 -7.69 9.17
N TYR A 20 -0.47 -8.34 10.34
CA TYR A 20 0.20 -9.63 10.55
C TYR A 20 -0.23 -10.67 9.51
N LYS A 21 -1.54 -10.83 9.27
CA LYS A 21 -2.05 -11.77 8.25
C LYS A 21 -1.62 -11.39 6.84
N MET A 22 -1.52 -10.11 6.54
CA MET A 22 -0.95 -9.65 5.27
C MET A 22 0.52 -10.01 5.12
N ILE A 23 1.34 -9.77 6.14
CA ILE A 23 2.76 -10.13 6.11
C ILE A 23 2.91 -11.64 5.96
N GLN A 24 2.11 -12.42 6.69
CA GLN A 24 2.08 -13.88 6.59
C GLN A 24 1.84 -14.36 5.14
N LYS A 25 1.00 -13.66 4.35
CA LYS A 25 0.75 -13.96 2.92
C LYS A 25 1.98 -13.71 2.02
N HIS A 26 3.03 -13.05 2.51
CA HIS A 26 4.25 -12.74 1.76
C HIS A 26 5.42 -13.65 2.11
N ILE A 27 5.44 -14.25 3.30
CA ILE A 27 6.53 -15.12 3.80
C ILE A 27 6.87 -16.23 2.80
N GLY A 28 8.16 -16.49 2.60
CA GLY A 28 8.67 -17.56 1.73
C GLY A 28 8.43 -17.37 0.23
N LYS A 29 7.94 -16.20 -0.22
CA LYS A 29 7.71 -15.92 -1.66
C LYS A 29 8.94 -15.44 -2.41
N HIS A 30 10.03 -15.12 -1.72
CA HIS A 30 11.30 -14.69 -2.33
C HIS A 30 11.11 -13.64 -3.44
N LEU A 31 10.33 -12.60 -3.14
CA LEU A 31 10.06 -11.52 -4.09
C LEU A 31 11.36 -10.78 -4.40
N THR A 32 11.56 -10.47 -5.68
CA THR A 32 12.74 -9.76 -6.17
C THR A 32 12.40 -8.30 -6.46
N GLU A 33 13.43 -7.48 -6.69
CA GLU A 33 13.25 -6.11 -7.17
C GLU A 33 12.54 -6.04 -8.53
N GLN A 34 12.66 -7.07 -9.37
CA GLN A 34 11.94 -7.15 -10.63
C GLN A 34 10.44 -7.33 -10.37
N HIS A 35 10.04 -8.23 -9.46
CA HIS A 35 8.64 -8.38 -9.06
C HIS A 35 8.08 -7.09 -8.47
N ARG A 36 8.86 -6.42 -7.61
CA ARG A 36 8.49 -5.15 -6.98
C ARG A 36 8.19 -4.07 -8.02
N LYS A 37 9.13 -3.83 -8.94
CA LYS A 37 9.00 -2.82 -10.00
C LYS A 37 7.83 -3.13 -10.93
N GLN A 38 7.65 -4.40 -11.31
CA GLN A 38 6.53 -4.80 -12.16
C GLN A 38 5.19 -4.57 -11.45
N TRP A 39 5.10 -4.89 -10.15
CA TRP A 39 3.89 -4.66 -9.38
C TRP A 39 3.55 -3.16 -9.28
N VAL A 40 4.53 -2.31 -8.95
CA VAL A 40 4.31 -0.85 -8.91
C VAL A 40 3.84 -0.33 -10.26
N LYS A 41 4.50 -0.72 -11.36
CA LYS A 41 4.12 -0.33 -12.71
C LYS A 41 2.65 -0.66 -12.99
N LEU A 42 2.25 -1.90 -12.75
CA LEU A 42 0.87 -2.36 -13.02
C LEU A 42 -0.15 -1.56 -12.21
N LEU A 43 0.10 -1.26 -10.94
CA LEU A 43 -0.84 -0.52 -10.11
C LEU A 43 -0.98 0.94 -10.54
N VAL A 44 0.10 1.56 -11.03
CA VAL A 44 0.08 2.93 -11.54
C VAL A 44 -0.66 2.99 -12.87
N GLU A 45 -0.38 2.07 -13.79
CA GLU A 45 -1.11 1.96 -15.06
C GLU A 45 -2.60 1.70 -14.81
N THR A 46 -2.93 0.82 -13.86
CA THR A 46 -4.33 0.56 -13.47
C THR A 46 -5.01 1.80 -12.91
N ALA A 47 -4.30 2.63 -12.14
CA ALA A 47 -4.86 3.86 -11.60
C ALA A 47 -5.25 4.84 -12.72
N ASP A 48 -4.45 4.91 -13.79
CA ASP A 48 -4.74 5.71 -14.98
C ASP A 48 -5.91 5.14 -15.78
N GLU A 49 -5.90 3.82 -16.05
CA GLU A 49 -6.98 3.14 -16.77
C GLU A 49 -8.35 3.31 -16.09
N LEU A 50 -8.37 3.29 -14.75
CA LEU A 50 -9.58 3.46 -13.96
C LEU A 50 -9.92 4.93 -13.68
N SER A 51 -9.16 5.88 -14.23
CA SER A 51 -9.36 7.32 -14.00
C SER A 51 -9.43 7.68 -12.51
N LEU A 52 -8.55 7.08 -11.70
CA LEU A 52 -8.33 7.52 -10.32
C LEU A 52 -7.78 8.96 -10.33
N PRO A 53 -7.97 9.74 -9.24
CA PRO A 53 -7.51 11.13 -9.19
C PRO A 53 -6.06 11.29 -9.66
N ASP A 54 -5.81 12.30 -10.49
CA ASP A 54 -4.50 12.59 -11.07
C ASP A 54 -3.88 13.89 -10.53
N ASP A 55 -4.49 14.48 -9.50
CA ASP A 55 -3.93 15.60 -8.77
C ASP A 55 -2.57 15.23 -8.13
N PRO A 56 -1.61 16.18 -8.10
CA PRO A 56 -0.28 15.94 -7.57
C PRO A 56 -0.27 15.37 -6.14
N GLU A 57 -1.21 15.78 -5.30
CA GLU A 57 -1.34 15.37 -3.92
C GLU A 57 -1.68 13.88 -3.81
N PHE A 58 -2.72 13.43 -4.52
CA PHE A 58 -3.06 12.00 -4.59
C PHE A 58 -1.94 11.18 -5.22
N ARG A 59 -1.40 11.62 -6.35
CA ARG A 59 -0.36 10.86 -7.07
C ARG A 59 0.92 10.73 -6.26
N SER A 60 1.28 11.76 -5.51
CA SER A 60 2.41 11.69 -4.57
C SER A 60 2.14 10.71 -3.44
N ALA A 61 0.99 10.82 -2.76
CA ALA A 61 0.63 9.95 -1.65
C ALA A 61 0.53 8.48 -2.07
N PHE A 62 -0.10 8.21 -3.21
CA PHE A 62 -0.26 6.88 -3.79
C PHE A 62 1.11 6.25 -4.06
N MET A 63 1.98 6.95 -4.80
CA MET A 63 3.31 6.46 -5.13
C MET A 63 4.18 6.21 -3.89
N ALA A 64 4.13 7.11 -2.91
CA ALA A 64 4.92 7.00 -1.69
C ALA A 64 4.55 5.73 -0.90
N TYR A 65 3.25 5.43 -0.78
CA TYR A 65 2.82 4.18 -0.14
C TYR A 65 3.22 2.95 -0.96
N LEU A 66 3.05 2.97 -2.28
CA LEU A 66 3.43 1.82 -3.12
C LEU A 66 4.93 1.52 -3.00
N GLU A 67 5.79 2.53 -3.02
CA GLU A 67 7.23 2.34 -2.82
C GLU A 67 7.52 1.74 -1.43
N TRP A 68 6.98 2.34 -0.36
CA TRP A 68 7.19 1.84 1.01
C TRP A 68 6.66 0.41 1.21
N GLY A 69 5.41 0.15 0.83
CA GLY A 69 4.72 -1.12 1.06
C GLY A 69 5.35 -2.26 0.25
N THR A 70 5.74 -2.00 -1.00
CA THR A 70 6.37 -3.03 -1.84
C THR A 70 7.81 -3.35 -1.41
N ARG A 71 8.55 -2.39 -0.83
CA ARG A 71 9.84 -2.66 -0.17
C ARG A 71 9.68 -3.60 1.01
N LEU A 72 8.68 -3.35 1.87
CA LEU A 72 8.37 -4.24 2.99
C LEU A 72 7.97 -5.63 2.51
N ALA A 73 7.19 -5.73 1.43
CA ALA A 73 6.82 -7.02 0.84
C ALA A 73 8.06 -7.83 0.41
N VAL A 74 9.05 -7.19 -0.23
CA VAL A 74 10.32 -7.84 -0.59
C VAL A 74 11.08 -8.31 0.65
N ILE A 75 11.25 -7.46 1.66
CA ILE A 75 11.94 -7.80 2.92
C ILE A 75 11.26 -9.00 3.58
N ASN A 76 9.95 -8.91 3.80
CA ASN A 76 9.18 -9.94 4.49
C ASN A 76 9.16 -11.26 3.71
N SER A 77 9.19 -11.22 2.37
CA SER A 77 9.16 -12.45 1.57
C SER A 77 10.40 -13.34 1.70
N ASN A 78 11.49 -12.81 2.28
CA ASN A 78 12.73 -13.53 2.56
C ASN A 78 12.81 -14.04 4.01
N LEU A 79 11.83 -13.72 4.85
CA LEU A 79 11.76 -14.22 6.22
C LEU A 79 11.15 -15.63 6.26
N ILE A 80 11.40 -16.34 7.36
CA ILE A 80 10.81 -17.66 7.66
C ILE A 80 9.57 -17.57 8.55
N ASP A 81 9.42 -16.48 9.30
CA ASP A 81 8.30 -16.24 10.21
C ASP A 81 7.99 -14.74 10.31
N VAL A 82 6.79 -14.41 10.81
CA VAL A 82 6.27 -13.06 10.97
C VAL A 82 6.64 -12.52 12.37
N ASN A 83 7.44 -11.47 12.42
CA ASN A 83 7.93 -10.87 13.67
C ASN A 83 7.15 -9.62 14.11
N VAL A 84 5.82 -9.61 13.94
CA VAL A 84 4.94 -8.53 14.43
C VAL A 84 3.79 -9.11 15.25
N ALA A 85 3.13 -8.28 16.06
CA ALA A 85 2.00 -8.73 16.88
C ALA A 85 0.86 -9.27 16.00
N VAL A 86 0.17 -10.33 16.45
CA VAL A 86 -0.92 -10.97 15.69
C VAL A 86 -2.06 -10.00 15.35
N ASN A 87 -2.30 -9.02 16.21
CA ASN A 87 -3.31 -7.98 16.05
C ASN A 87 -2.75 -6.66 15.50
N GLU A 88 -1.54 -6.66 14.92
CA GLU A 88 -0.95 -5.47 14.30
C GLU A 88 -1.94 -4.85 13.29
N PRO A 89 -2.41 -3.62 13.49
CA PRO A 89 -3.43 -3.03 12.65
C PRO A 89 -2.93 -2.75 11.25
N MET A 90 -3.85 -2.65 10.31
CA MET A 90 -3.56 -2.16 8.96
C MET A 90 -2.90 -0.76 9.03
N PRO A 91 -1.83 -0.51 8.25
CA PRO A 91 -1.20 0.80 8.24
C PRO A 91 -2.19 1.85 7.69
N LYS A 92 -2.14 3.04 8.26
CA LYS A 92 -2.88 4.21 7.77
C LYS A 92 -1.90 5.12 7.03
N TRP A 93 -2.24 5.50 5.81
CA TRP A 93 -1.41 6.37 4.98
C TRP A 93 -2.14 7.67 4.68
N GLY A 94 -1.47 8.79 4.94
CA GLY A 94 -1.97 10.13 4.67
C GLY A 94 -1.32 10.75 3.43
N TRP A 95 -1.52 12.05 3.27
CA TRP A 95 -1.09 12.79 2.08
C TRP A 95 0.40 13.17 2.04
N GLY A 96 1.10 13.13 3.17
CA GLY A 96 2.51 13.53 3.25
C GLY A 96 2.72 15.05 3.10
N VAL A 97 3.86 15.45 2.53
CA VAL A 97 4.27 16.87 2.37
C VAL A 97 3.31 17.68 1.48
N PRO A 98 2.79 17.16 0.34
CA PRO A 98 1.86 17.91 -0.51
C PRO A 98 0.56 18.33 0.17
N GLY A 99 0.16 17.65 1.26
CA GLY A 99 -1.13 17.91 1.91
C GLY A 99 -2.30 17.33 1.11
N GLY A 100 -3.53 17.58 1.58
CA GLY A 100 -4.74 17.11 0.90
C GLY A 100 -4.97 17.82 -0.45
N PRO A 101 -5.97 17.37 -1.23
CA PRO A 101 -6.25 17.92 -2.56
C PRO A 101 -6.36 19.44 -2.57
N TYR A 102 -5.80 20.08 -3.59
CA TYR A 102 -5.86 21.53 -3.77
C TYR A 102 -7.32 22.03 -3.77
N VAL A 103 -7.58 23.05 -2.96
CA VAL A 103 -8.86 23.77 -2.93
C VAL A 103 -8.61 25.19 -3.42
N PRO A 104 -9.17 25.61 -4.58
CA PRO A 104 -9.05 26.97 -5.07
C PRO A 104 -9.62 27.99 -4.08
N GLU A 105 -9.00 29.17 -3.98
CA GLU A 105 -9.62 30.31 -3.30
C GLU A 105 -10.89 30.75 -4.06
N GLN A 106 -11.97 31.03 -3.32
CA GLN A 106 -13.26 31.46 -3.88
C GLN A 106 -13.22 32.92 -4.36
#